data_AF-A0AAU2B244-F1
#
_entry.id   AF-A0AAU2B244-F1
#
_cell.length_a   1.000
_cell.length_b   1.000
_cell.length_c   1.000
_cell.angle_alpha   90.00
_cell.angle_beta   90.00
_cell.angle_gamma   90.00
#
_symmetry.space_group_name_H-M   'P 1'
#
loop_
_entity.id
_entity.type
_entity.pdbx_description
1 polymer ?
#
loop_
_entity_poly.entity_id
_entity_poly.type
_entity_poly.pdbx_seq_one_letter_code
_entity_poly.pdbx_strand_id
1 'polypeptide(L)'
;MTRKMLTTAAATGALALALAGATPAVAAGTAATTTETATEVCDASGLQSGLWTKLCYTVTEDGVQFTGRIGLAGPPSPGSPPLRTKLVDAVLTTDIEGGESLGTVQQSLLFRAATLEIAGYGGTVPCGSTVTATFSVSADGWYTDPISTSVVVPC
;
A
#
# COMPACT_ATOMS: atom_id res chain seq x y z
N MET A 1 -33.30 9.52 47.59
CA MET A 1 -32.28 8.46 47.74
C MET A 1 -30.91 9.12 47.69
N THR A 2 -30.11 8.90 48.73
CA THR A 2 -28.84 9.58 49.02
C THR A 2 -27.67 8.61 48.85
N ARG A 3 -26.54 9.12 48.32
CA ARG A 3 -25.10 8.79 48.55
C ARG A 3 -24.33 9.41 47.36
N LYS A 4 -23.68 10.58 47.42
CA LYS A 4 -22.57 11.12 48.25
C LYS A 4 -21.33 10.21 48.31
N MET A 5 -20.21 10.76 47.80
CA MET A 5 -18.78 10.60 48.15
C MET A 5 -17.98 10.76 46.83
N LEU A 6 -17.33 11.87 46.44
CA LEU A 6 -16.35 12.80 47.08
C LEU A 6 -15.08 12.11 47.60
N THR A 7 -13.93 12.44 46.99
CA THR A 7 -12.60 12.76 47.58
C THR A 7 -11.57 13.00 46.46
N THR A 8 -11.16 14.24 46.15
CA THR A 8 -10.01 15.02 46.68
C THR A 8 -8.64 14.46 46.23
N ALA A 9 -7.93 15.10 45.29
CA ALA A 9 -7.10 16.32 45.44
C ALA A 9 -5.70 16.04 46.02
N ALA A 10 -4.65 16.44 45.30
CA ALA A 10 -3.60 17.34 45.81
C ALA A 10 -2.48 17.51 44.75
N ALA A 11 -2.27 18.75 44.36
CA ALA A 11 -1.02 19.24 43.79
C ALA A 11 0.07 19.33 44.88
N THR A 12 1.35 19.32 44.50
CA THR A 12 2.43 20.26 44.95
C THR A 12 3.83 19.65 44.87
N GLY A 13 4.82 20.50 44.56
CA GLY A 13 6.24 20.37 44.95
C GLY A 13 7.16 19.89 43.81
N ALA A 14 7.83 20.74 43.04
CA ALA A 14 8.94 21.66 43.35
C ALA A 14 10.31 20.98 43.61
N LEU A 15 11.26 21.29 42.71
CA LEU A 15 12.72 21.52 42.89
C LEU A 15 13.55 20.54 43.74
N ALA A 16 14.58 19.94 43.13
CA ALA A 16 16.01 20.25 43.40
C ALA A 16 16.97 19.15 42.91
N LEU A 17 18.11 19.61 42.36
CA LEU A 17 19.35 18.87 42.07
C LEU A 17 19.96 18.24 43.34
N ALA A 18 20.49 17.01 43.24
CA ALA A 18 21.81 16.66 43.79
C ALA A 18 22.30 15.24 43.41
N LEU A 19 23.49 15.22 42.79
CA LEU A 19 24.65 14.32 42.93
C LEU A 19 24.52 12.78 43.02
N ALA A 20 25.16 12.15 42.03
CA ALA A 20 26.15 11.05 42.12
C ALA A 20 25.75 9.71 42.76
N GLY A 21 25.65 8.69 41.91
CA GLY A 21 25.76 7.28 42.27
C GLY A 21 25.99 6.43 41.02
N ALA A 22 27.17 5.83 40.90
CA ALA A 22 27.52 4.95 39.79
C ALA A 22 26.63 3.71 39.78
N THR A 23 25.89 3.50 38.69
CA THR A 23 25.20 2.24 38.39
C THR A 23 25.63 1.80 36.99
N PRO A 24 25.92 0.49 36.77
CA PRO A 24 26.30 0.02 35.45
C PRO A 24 25.15 0.30 34.50
N ALA A 25 25.45 1.03 33.42
CA ALA A 25 24.54 1.20 32.30
C ALA A 25 24.27 -0.20 31.72
N VAL A 26 23.13 -0.78 32.05
CA VAL A 26 22.55 -1.80 31.19
C VAL A 26 22.20 -1.05 29.92
N ALA A 27 23.01 -1.24 28.87
CA ALA A 27 22.62 -0.85 27.54
C ALA A 27 21.31 -1.60 27.28
N ALA A 28 20.18 -0.89 27.30
CA ALA A 28 19.01 -1.33 26.58
C ALA A 28 19.50 -1.51 25.15
N GLY A 29 19.76 -2.75 24.77
CA GLY A 29 19.90 -3.08 23.37
C GLY A 29 18.60 -2.62 22.75
N THR A 30 18.63 -1.48 22.08
CA THR A 30 17.69 -1.20 21.01
C THR A 30 17.77 -2.43 20.14
N ALA A 31 16.77 -3.31 20.27
CA ALA A 31 16.55 -4.34 19.28
C ALA A 31 16.55 -3.55 17.97
N ALA A 32 17.55 -3.79 17.14
CA ALA A 32 17.52 -3.29 15.79
C ALA A 32 16.24 -3.89 15.22
N THR A 33 15.20 -3.08 15.10
CA THR A 33 14.12 -3.36 14.18
C THR A 33 14.84 -3.41 12.85
N THR A 34 15.24 -4.61 12.43
CA THR A 34 15.64 -4.90 11.06
C THR A 34 14.43 -4.46 10.26
N THR A 35 14.48 -3.22 9.76
CA THR A 35 13.51 -2.77 8.78
C THR A 35 13.96 -3.50 7.53
N GLU A 36 13.44 -4.72 7.37
CA GLU A 36 13.60 -5.45 6.12
C GLU A 36 13.12 -4.48 5.04
N THR A 37 14.04 -4.07 4.18
CA THR A 37 13.75 -3.08 3.15
C THR A 37 12.91 -3.81 2.11
N ALA A 38 11.60 -3.83 2.34
CA ALA A 38 10.64 -4.47 1.49
C ALA A 38 10.79 -3.86 0.09
N THR A 39 11.33 -4.66 -0.83
CA THR A 39 11.68 -4.20 -2.17
C THR A 39 10.45 -4.31 -3.06
N GLU A 40 10.05 -3.20 -3.69
CA GLU A 40 8.97 -3.22 -4.66
C GLU A 40 9.46 -3.86 -5.97
N VAL A 41 8.71 -4.86 -6.44
CA VAL A 41 8.95 -5.58 -7.69
C VAL A 41 7.78 -5.33 -8.63
N CYS A 42 8.06 -5.08 -9.92
CA CYS A 42 7.04 -4.78 -10.93
C CYS A 42 7.15 -5.73 -12.12
N ASP A 43 6.49 -6.88 -12.03
CA ASP A 43 6.65 -7.97 -13.02
C ASP A 43 5.60 -7.97 -14.13
N ALA A 44 4.41 -7.42 -13.88
CA ALA A 44 3.37 -7.33 -14.89
C ALA A 44 3.24 -5.90 -15.42
N SER A 45 3.27 -5.76 -16.74
CA SER A 45 3.03 -4.50 -17.42
C SER A 45 2.39 -4.73 -18.78
N GLY A 46 1.59 -3.77 -19.23
CA GLY A 46 0.87 -3.89 -20.50
C GLY A 46 0.22 -2.59 -20.92
N LEU A 47 -0.20 -2.55 -22.19
CA LEU A 47 -0.94 -1.43 -22.75
C LEU A 47 -2.44 -1.70 -22.63
N GLN A 48 -3.15 -0.84 -21.91
CA GLN A 48 -4.60 -0.90 -21.81
C GLN A 48 -5.18 0.39 -22.39
N SER A 49 -5.79 0.29 -23.58
CA SER A 49 -6.41 1.43 -24.27
C SER A 49 -5.51 2.67 -24.44
N GLY A 50 -4.22 2.43 -24.73
CA GLY A 50 -3.21 3.50 -24.94
C GLY A 50 -2.59 4.05 -23.64
N LEU A 51 -2.98 3.51 -22.48
CA LEU A 51 -2.32 3.76 -21.22
C LEU A 51 -1.29 2.68 -20.94
N TRP A 52 -0.15 3.09 -20.39
CA TRP A 52 0.81 2.16 -19.81
C TRP A 52 0.31 1.74 -18.44
N THR A 53 0.11 0.45 -18.24
CA THR A 53 -0.29 -0.12 -16.95
C THR A 53 0.83 -0.98 -16.40
N LYS A 54 1.03 -0.91 -15.09
CA LYS A 54 1.99 -1.73 -14.35
C LYS A 54 1.34 -2.23 -13.09
N LEU A 55 1.68 -3.46 -12.72
CA LEU A 55 1.29 -4.05 -11.45
C LEU A 55 2.57 -4.41 -10.71
N CYS A 56 2.74 -3.75 -9.57
CA CYS A 56 3.86 -3.93 -8.68
C CYS A 56 3.39 -4.58 -7.38
N TYR A 57 4.30 -5.23 -6.69
CA TYR A 57 4.05 -5.79 -5.38
C TYR A 57 5.25 -5.62 -4.48
N THR A 58 4.98 -5.57 -3.18
CA THR A 58 5.99 -5.56 -2.14
C THR A 58 5.66 -6.70 -1.19
N VAL A 59 6.61 -7.62 -1.02
CA VAL A 59 6.50 -8.69 -0.03
C VAL A 59 7.04 -8.17 1.30
N THR A 60 6.28 -8.42 2.35
CA THR A 60 6.60 -8.08 3.75
C THR A 60 6.63 -9.36 4.57
N GLU A 61 7.15 -9.32 5.79
CA GLU A 61 7.19 -10.49 6.68
C GLU A 61 5.80 -11.12 6.90
N ASP A 62 4.76 -10.30 6.94
CA ASP A 62 3.39 -10.75 7.25
C ASP A 62 2.53 -11.03 6.01
N GLY A 63 2.98 -10.67 4.80
CA GLY A 63 2.16 -10.81 3.59
C GLY A 63 2.64 -10.01 2.40
N VAL A 64 1.71 -9.61 1.52
CA VAL A 64 2.01 -8.91 0.27
C VAL A 64 1.11 -7.69 0.10
N GLN A 65 1.68 -6.61 -0.43
CA GLN A 65 0.96 -5.42 -0.85
C GLN A 65 1.09 -5.25 -2.36
N PHE A 66 -0.04 -5.17 -3.07
CA PHE A 66 -0.04 -4.86 -4.51
C PHE A 66 -0.31 -3.38 -4.77
N THR A 67 0.26 -2.88 -5.86
CA THR A 67 0.07 -1.50 -6.33
C THR A 67 -0.12 -1.51 -7.85
N GLY A 68 -1.27 -1.02 -8.31
CA GLY A 68 -1.53 -0.75 -9.72
C GLY A 68 -1.04 0.64 -10.10
N ARG A 69 -0.41 0.77 -11.26
CA ARG A 69 0.10 2.05 -11.80
C ARG A 69 -0.44 2.28 -13.19
N ILE A 70 -0.82 3.53 -13.47
CA ILE A 70 -1.36 3.97 -14.74
C ILE A 70 -0.54 5.17 -15.21
N GLY A 71 -0.09 5.16 -16.46
CA GLY A 71 0.64 6.27 -17.07
C GLY A 71 0.38 6.38 -18.57
N LEU A 72 1.02 7.34 -19.20
CA LEU A 72 1.02 7.43 -20.66
C LEU A 72 1.94 6.36 -21.25
N ALA A 73 1.50 5.72 -22.35
CA ALA A 73 2.30 4.78 -23.13
C ALA A 73 3.50 5.42 -23.85
N GLY A 74 3.57 6.75 -23.89
CA GLY A 74 4.65 7.51 -24.51
C GLY A 74 4.35 9.01 -24.52
N PRO A 75 5.31 9.83 -24.97
CA PRO A 75 5.08 11.26 -25.13
C PRO A 75 4.00 11.51 -26.20
N PRO A 76 3.15 12.54 -26.03
CA PRO A 76 2.20 12.93 -27.07
C PRO A 76 2.95 13.34 -28.34
N SER A 77 2.44 12.93 -29.51
CA SER A 77 3.06 13.26 -30.79
C SER A 77 3.03 14.77 -31.05
N PRO A 78 4.08 15.37 -31.63
CA PRO A 78 4.10 16.79 -32.00
C PRO A 78 2.89 17.16 -32.87
N GLY A 79 2.24 18.28 -32.56
CA GLY A 79 1.06 18.76 -33.30
C GLY A 79 -0.26 18.07 -32.95
N SER A 80 -0.26 17.09 -32.02
CA SER A 80 -1.50 16.50 -31.52
C SER A 80 -2.34 17.52 -30.74
N PRO A 81 -3.68 17.39 -30.75
CA PRO A 81 -4.54 18.16 -29.86
C PRO A 81 -4.10 18.00 -28.39
N PRO A 82 -4.37 19.01 -27.54
CA PRO A 82 -4.03 18.92 -26.12
C PRO A 82 -4.70 17.71 -25.46
N LEU A 83 -3.96 17.03 -24.59
CA LEU A 83 -4.45 15.88 -23.84
C LEU A 83 -5.64 16.30 -22.99
N ARG A 84 -6.76 15.61 -23.20
CA ARG A 84 -8.00 15.82 -22.45
C ARG A 84 -7.98 15.00 -21.17
N THR A 85 -8.55 15.54 -20.11
CA THR A 85 -8.82 14.76 -18.91
C THR A 85 -9.88 13.72 -19.23
N LYS A 86 -9.63 12.47 -18.84
CA LYS A 86 -10.60 11.37 -18.96
C LYS A 86 -10.86 10.78 -17.58
N LEU A 87 -12.12 10.43 -17.31
CA LEU A 87 -12.44 9.58 -16.17
C LEU A 87 -12.06 8.14 -16.54
N VAL A 88 -11.24 7.51 -15.70
CA VAL A 88 -10.83 6.11 -15.84
C VAL A 88 -11.23 5.36 -14.59
N ASP A 89 -11.78 4.17 -14.77
CA ASP A 89 -12.13 3.25 -13.70
C ASP A 89 -11.05 2.17 -13.64
N ALA A 90 -10.37 2.10 -12.50
CA ALA A 90 -9.33 1.13 -12.27
C ALA A 90 -9.78 0.14 -11.22
N VAL A 91 -9.55 -1.14 -11.50
CA VAL A 91 -9.93 -2.26 -10.63
C VAL A 91 -8.71 -3.11 -10.39
N LEU A 92 -8.38 -3.31 -9.12
CA LEU A 92 -7.33 -4.19 -8.64
C LEU A 92 -7.95 -5.26 -7.75
N THR A 93 -7.93 -6.50 -8.22
CA THR A 93 -8.41 -7.67 -7.46
C THR A 93 -7.22 -8.48 -6.99
N THR A 94 -7.31 -9.06 -5.80
CA THR A 94 -6.26 -9.89 -5.22
C THR A 94 -6.86 -11.14 -4.59
N ASP A 95 -6.32 -12.30 -4.94
CA ASP A 95 -6.84 -13.61 -4.57
C ASP A 95 -5.71 -14.57 -4.19
N ILE A 96 -5.96 -15.47 -3.24
CA ILE A 96 -5.05 -16.60 -2.98
C ILE A 96 -5.41 -17.74 -3.94
N GLU A 97 -4.42 -18.30 -4.62
CA GLU A 97 -4.62 -19.41 -5.56
C GLU A 97 -5.25 -20.61 -4.85
N GLY A 98 -6.40 -21.09 -5.36
CA GLY A 98 -7.15 -22.20 -4.77
C GLY A 98 -7.81 -21.89 -3.42
N GLY A 99 -7.85 -20.62 -3.01
CA GLY A 99 -8.32 -20.18 -1.70
C GLY A 99 -9.33 -19.04 -1.75
N GLU A 100 -9.26 -18.16 -0.75
CA GLU A 100 -10.16 -17.02 -0.57
C GLU A 100 -9.68 -15.78 -1.33
N SER A 101 -10.63 -14.89 -1.67
CA SER A 101 -10.32 -13.57 -2.19
C SER A 101 -9.83 -12.68 -1.05
N LEU A 102 -8.71 -12.00 -1.25
CA LEU A 102 -8.15 -11.04 -0.30
C LEU A 102 -8.86 -9.69 -0.39
N GLY A 103 -9.38 -9.36 -1.57
CA GLY A 103 -10.23 -8.19 -1.75
C GLY A 103 -10.18 -7.62 -3.16
N THR A 104 -11.03 -6.61 -3.37
CA THR A 104 -11.05 -5.82 -4.60
C THR A 104 -11.03 -4.34 -4.24
N VAL A 105 -10.14 -3.60 -4.88
CA VAL A 105 -10.09 -2.15 -4.82
C VAL A 105 -10.53 -1.61 -6.18
N GLN A 106 -11.57 -0.79 -6.18
CA GLN A 106 -12.04 -0.09 -7.38
C GLN A 106 -12.01 1.42 -7.13
N GLN A 107 -11.43 2.17 -8.06
CA GLN A 107 -11.33 3.63 -7.96
C GLN A 107 -11.59 4.29 -9.32
N SER A 108 -12.41 5.34 -9.32
CA SER A 108 -12.60 6.22 -10.47
C SER A 108 -11.67 7.42 -10.35
N LEU A 109 -10.82 7.63 -11.34
CA LEU A 109 -9.74 8.62 -11.31
C LEU A 109 -9.82 9.55 -12.53
N LEU A 110 -9.52 10.82 -12.34
CA LEU A 110 -9.36 11.77 -13.44
C LEU A 110 -7.92 11.70 -13.97
N PHE A 111 -7.73 11.04 -15.10
CA PHE A 111 -6.44 10.90 -15.75
C PHE A 111 -6.17 12.06 -16.71
N ARG A 112 -5.02 12.73 -16.53
CA ARG A 112 -4.49 13.72 -17.47
C ARG A 112 -2.97 13.70 -17.48
N ALA A 113 -2.40 12.85 -18.34
CA ALA A 113 -0.96 12.85 -18.64
C ALA A 113 -0.03 12.70 -17.43
N ALA A 114 -0.50 12.11 -16.33
CA ALA A 114 0.23 11.94 -15.08
C ALA A 114 0.24 10.47 -14.68
N THR A 115 1.24 10.05 -13.92
CA THR A 115 1.24 8.73 -13.31
C THR A 115 0.27 8.71 -12.14
N LEU A 116 -0.67 7.77 -12.16
CA LEU A 116 -1.59 7.51 -11.06
C LEU A 116 -1.24 6.16 -10.45
N GLU A 117 -1.32 6.08 -9.13
CA GLU A 117 -1.08 4.85 -8.37
C GLU A 117 -2.32 4.49 -7.58
N ILE A 118 -2.59 3.19 -7.51
CA ILE A 118 -3.71 2.61 -6.78
C ILE A 118 -3.12 1.55 -5.87
N ALA A 119 -3.12 1.85 -4.58
CA ALA A 119 -2.80 0.86 -3.58
C ALA A 119 -3.91 -0.20 -3.59
N GLY A 120 -3.52 -1.44 -3.88
CA GLY A 120 -4.38 -2.60 -3.77
C GLY A 120 -4.54 -3.06 -2.34
N TYR A 121 -5.04 -4.28 -2.20
CA TYR A 121 -5.06 -4.92 -0.89
C TYR A 121 -3.64 -5.31 -0.46
N GLY A 122 -3.33 -4.98 0.78
CA GLY A 122 -2.23 -5.57 1.53
C GLY A 122 -2.77 -6.18 2.80
N GLY A 123 -2.48 -7.45 3.01
CA GLY A 123 -2.96 -8.15 4.19
C GLY A 123 -2.16 -9.40 4.47
N THR A 124 -2.48 -10.01 5.60
CA THR A 124 -1.78 -11.17 6.10
C THR A 124 -2.16 -12.40 5.30
N VAL A 125 -1.17 -13.10 4.75
CA VAL A 125 -1.40 -14.28 3.93
C VAL A 125 -0.63 -15.46 4.54
N PRO A 126 -1.23 -16.67 4.61
CA PRO A 126 -0.51 -17.83 5.11
C PRO A 126 0.78 -18.07 4.35
N CYS A 127 1.83 -18.41 5.09
CA CYS A 127 3.14 -18.69 4.55
C CYS A 127 3.11 -19.77 3.47
N GLY A 128 3.82 -19.56 2.36
CA GLY A 128 3.86 -20.50 1.22
C GLY A 128 2.64 -20.43 0.29
N SER A 129 1.70 -19.50 0.51
CA SER A 129 0.58 -19.30 -0.41
C SER A 129 1.03 -18.55 -1.67
N THR A 130 0.42 -18.89 -2.81
CA THR A 130 0.51 -18.08 -4.04
C THR A 130 -0.63 -17.07 -4.05
N VAL A 131 -0.29 -15.79 -4.20
CA VAL A 131 -1.26 -14.70 -4.32
C VAL A 131 -1.22 -14.17 -5.74
N THR A 132 -2.37 -14.12 -6.38
CA THR A 132 -2.55 -13.55 -7.71
C THR A 132 -3.25 -12.20 -7.60
N ALA A 133 -2.72 -11.20 -8.29
CA ALA A 133 -3.37 -9.92 -8.43
C ALA A 133 -3.67 -9.63 -9.90
N THR A 134 -4.85 -9.07 -10.17
CA THR A 134 -5.30 -8.69 -11.49
C THR A 134 -5.64 -7.21 -11.50
N PHE A 135 -5.05 -6.47 -12.44
CA PHE A 135 -5.21 -5.04 -12.60
C PHE A 135 -5.80 -4.70 -13.96
N SER A 136 -6.92 -3.98 -13.95
CA SER A 136 -7.59 -3.53 -15.17
C SER A 136 -7.94 -2.05 -15.09
N VAL A 137 -7.91 -1.41 -16.25
CA VAL A 137 -8.27 -0.01 -16.44
C VAL A 137 -9.27 0.06 -17.57
N SER A 138 -10.37 0.74 -17.30
CA SER A 138 -11.46 0.93 -18.25
C SER A 138 -11.91 2.39 -18.24
N ALA A 139 -12.63 2.78 -19.28
CA ALA A 139 -13.32 4.05 -19.38
C ALA A 139 -14.41 3.91 -20.44
N ASP A 140 -15.29 4.90 -20.55
CA ASP A 140 -16.31 4.90 -21.60
C ASP A 140 -15.67 4.71 -23.00
N GLY A 141 -16.17 3.70 -23.72
CA GLY A 141 -15.70 3.29 -25.05
C GLY A 141 -14.35 2.56 -25.11
N TRP A 142 -13.75 2.16 -23.97
CA TRP A 142 -12.48 1.43 -23.94
C TRP A 142 -12.68 -0.07 -23.76
N TYR A 143 -11.87 -0.86 -24.47
CA TYR A 143 -11.77 -2.29 -24.23
C TYR A 143 -10.91 -2.54 -22.99
N THR A 144 -11.36 -3.47 -22.14
CA THR A 144 -10.64 -3.84 -20.92
C THR A 144 -9.74 -5.03 -21.23
N ASP A 145 -8.44 -4.88 -20.99
CA ASP A 145 -7.44 -5.94 -21.18
C ASP A 145 -6.60 -6.10 -19.91
N PRO A 146 -7.07 -6.86 -18.91
CA PRO A 146 -6.44 -6.93 -17.60
C PRO A 146 -5.01 -7.49 -17.68
N ILE A 147 -4.12 -6.97 -16.83
CA ILE A 147 -2.81 -7.58 -16.57
C ILE A 147 -2.87 -8.31 -15.23
N SER A 148 -2.13 -9.41 -15.09
CA SER A 148 -2.08 -10.18 -13.85
C SER A 148 -0.65 -10.55 -13.48
N THR A 149 -0.38 -10.66 -12.20
CA THR A 149 0.86 -11.23 -11.67
C THR A 149 0.57 -12.17 -10.51
N SER A 150 1.45 -13.14 -10.28
CA SER A 150 1.38 -14.07 -9.16
C SER A 150 2.69 -14.05 -8.39
N VAL A 151 2.61 -14.09 -7.07
CA VAL A 151 3.76 -14.08 -6.18
C VAL A 151 3.57 -15.10 -5.06
N VAL A 152 4.64 -15.79 -4.69
CA VAL A 152 4.64 -16.71 -3.55
C VAL A 152 5.09 -15.95 -2.31
N VAL A 153 4.32 -16.05 -1.22
CA VAL A 153 4.68 -15.45 0.06
C VAL A 153 5.71 -16.34 0.76
N PRO A 154 6.94 -15.85 1.01
CA PRO A 154 8.00 -16.65 1.59
C PRO A 154 7.78 -16.95 3.08
N CYS A 155 8.47 -17.99 3.53
CA CYS A 155 8.76 -18.34 4.91
C CYS A 155 10.27 -18.15 5.13
#